data_AF-A0A3N0ATB7-F1
#
_entry.id   AF-A0A3N0ATB7-F1
#
_cell.length_a   1.000
_cell.length_b   1.000
_cell.length_c   1.000
_cell.angle_alpha   90.00
_cell.angle_beta   90.00
_cell.angle_gamma   90.00
#
_symmetry.space_group_name_H-M   'P 1'
#
loop_
_entity.id
_entity.type
_entity.pdbx_description
1 polymer ?
#
loop_
_entity_poly.entity_id
_entity_poly.type
_entity_poly.pdbx_seq_one_letter_code
_entity_poly.pdbx_strand_id
1 'polypeptide(L)'
;MYLVAGFCPISNLSFIGRAEVYRLSLEPACPKKEYRSEGLTERQVLDLGRIAREDKRLYRACLLKERLRDVFKATGAAAAAELLDSWLRSASRSRAREIKELSKKARRHRDAIVRAVGLGLSNARAEAVSNKIKLTVRMGYGFRNVDNLIALVMLRCSNLPIELPGRL
;
A
#
# COMPACT_ATOMS: atom_id res chain seq x y z
N MET A 1 24.49 -13.79 0.04
CA MET A 1 23.49 -13.76 1.13
C MET A 1 22.75 -12.43 1.08
N TYR A 2 21.66 -12.34 0.32
CA TYR A 2 20.71 -11.22 0.38
C TYR A 2 19.29 -11.79 0.29
N LEU A 3 18.56 -11.60 1.39
CA LEU A 3 17.22 -12.08 1.63
C LEU A 3 16.23 -11.16 0.86
N VAL A 4 15.72 -11.63 -0.27
CA VAL A 4 14.60 -11.01 -0.97
C VAL A 4 13.33 -11.39 -0.19
N ALA A 5 12.83 -10.48 0.64
CA ALA A 5 11.57 -10.66 1.33
C ALA A 5 10.43 -10.71 0.29
N GLY A 6 9.81 -11.89 0.19
CA GLY A 6 8.71 -12.20 -0.71
C GLY A 6 7.48 -11.34 -0.43
N PHE A 7 7.00 -10.69 -1.49
CA PHE A 7 5.68 -10.10 -1.56
C PHE A 7 4.73 -11.24 -1.95
N CYS A 8 3.90 -11.70 -1.02
CA CYS A 8 2.98 -12.82 -1.24
C CYS A 8 1.75 -12.33 -2.03
N PRO A 9 1.47 -12.85 -3.25
CA PRO A 9 0.28 -12.51 -4.01
C PRO A 9 -0.81 -13.53 -3.69
N ILE A 10 -1.88 -13.11 -3.01
CA ILE A 10 -3.05 -13.96 -2.79
C ILE A 10 -4.05 -13.67 -3.91
N SER A 11 -3.92 -14.39 -5.01
CA SER A 11 -4.93 -14.45 -6.07
C SER A 11 -4.96 -15.86 -6.64
N ASN A 12 -6.00 -16.60 -6.23
CA ASN A 12 -6.64 -17.77 -6.85
C ASN A 12 -6.88 -18.85 -5.81
N LEU A 13 -8.17 -19.13 -5.55
CA LEU A 13 -8.67 -20.50 -5.58
C LEU A 13 -10.20 -20.47 -5.72
N SER A 14 -10.64 -20.77 -6.93
CA SER A 14 -11.97 -21.21 -7.33
C SER A 14 -12.36 -22.51 -6.62
N PHE A 15 -13.51 -22.59 -5.93
CA PHE A 15 -14.35 -23.81 -5.87
C PHE A 15 -15.65 -23.63 -5.06
N ILE A 16 -16.77 -24.04 -5.69
CA ILE A 16 -18.00 -24.66 -5.17
C ILE A 16 -18.87 -23.91 -4.13
N GLY A 17 -20.02 -23.41 -4.60
CA GLY A 17 -21.34 -24.04 -4.35
C GLY A 17 -22.00 -23.85 -2.99
N ARG A 18 -23.09 -23.06 -3.00
CA ARG A 18 -24.27 -23.06 -2.09
C ARG A 18 -24.01 -23.04 -0.57
N ALA A 19 -24.41 -21.95 0.08
CA ALA A 19 -25.13 -22.00 1.35
C ALA A 19 -25.85 -20.67 1.62
N GLU A 20 -27.02 -20.53 1.02
CA GLU A 20 -28.00 -19.47 1.27
C GLU A 20 -28.78 -19.79 2.55
N VAL A 21 -28.14 -19.71 3.72
CA VAL A 21 -28.80 -19.76 5.03
C VAL A 21 -27.90 -18.98 6.01
N TYR A 22 -28.46 -18.37 7.05
CA TYR A 22 -27.78 -17.55 8.08
C TYR A 22 -27.73 -16.03 7.85
N ARG A 23 -28.81 -15.45 7.28
CA ARG A 23 -29.11 -14.02 7.40
C ARG A 23 -29.71 -13.62 8.78
N LEU A 24 -30.03 -14.58 9.65
CA LEU A 24 -30.71 -14.30 10.92
C LEU A 24 -29.95 -14.99 12.07
N SER A 25 -29.08 -14.24 12.76
CA SER A 25 -28.71 -14.38 14.20
C SER A 25 -27.31 -13.82 14.55
N LEU A 26 -26.94 -12.64 14.05
CA LEU A 26 -25.71 -11.96 14.49
C LEU A 26 -25.98 -10.53 14.95
N GLU A 27 -26.49 -10.37 16.17
CA GLU A 27 -26.02 -9.29 17.04
C GLU A 27 -25.45 -9.91 18.33
N PRO A 28 -24.21 -9.56 18.68
CA PRO A 28 -24.10 -8.61 19.78
C PRO A 28 -23.06 -7.49 19.52
N ALA A 29 -23.48 -6.27 19.83
CA ALA A 29 -22.69 -5.20 20.45
C ALA A 29 -21.21 -5.03 20.04
N CYS A 30 -20.95 -4.36 18.91
CA CYS A 30 -19.70 -3.63 18.70
C CYS A 30 -20.02 -2.28 18.02
N PRO A 31 -19.51 -1.13 18.53
CA PRO A 31 -19.90 0.19 18.02
C PRO A 31 -19.57 0.29 16.53
N LYS A 32 -20.60 0.63 15.74
CA LYS A 32 -20.58 0.73 14.28
C LYS A 32 -19.51 1.72 13.81
N LYS A 33 -18.32 1.22 13.48
CA LYS A 33 -17.41 1.83 12.49
C LYS A 33 -17.17 0.79 11.42
N GLU A 34 -18.00 0.86 10.40
CA GLU A 34 -18.12 -0.10 9.32
C GLU A 34 -16.75 -0.31 8.64
N TYR A 35 -16.28 -1.56 8.61
CA TYR A 35 -15.12 -1.97 7.83
C TYR A 35 -15.54 -1.97 6.36
N ARG A 36 -15.27 -0.87 5.64
CA ARG A 36 -15.59 -0.74 4.21
C ARG A 36 -14.35 -1.06 3.39
N SER A 37 -14.18 -2.32 2.99
CA SER A 37 -13.22 -2.66 1.94
C SER A 37 -13.97 -3.12 0.70
N GLU A 38 -13.76 -2.41 -0.40
CA GLU A 38 -14.26 -2.77 -1.72
C GLU A 38 -13.65 -4.12 -2.15
N GLY A 39 -14.50 -5.07 -2.56
CA GLY A 39 -14.07 -6.34 -3.14
C GLY A 39 -13.82 -7.50 -2.18
N LEU A 40 -14.45 -7.54 -1.00
CA LEU A 40 -14.42 -8.75 -0.15
C LEU A 40 -15.28 -9.86 -0.75
N THR A 41 -14.75 -11.08 -0.73
CA THR A 41 -15.58 -12.27 -0.91
C THR A 41 -16.41 -12.52 0.34
N GLU A 42 -17.56 -13.20 0.20
CA GLU A 42 -18.44 -13.53 1.33
C GLU A 42 -17.70 -14.26 2.46
N ARG A 43 -16.77 -15.16 2.09
CA ARG A 43 -15.90 -15.86 3.03
C ARG A 43 -15.00 -14.91 3.83
N GLN A 44 -14.42 -13.90 3.17
CA GLN A 44 -13.59 -12.89 3.86
C GLN A 44 -14.42 -12.01 4.79
N VAL A 45 -15.68 -11.73 4.46
CA VAL A 45 -16.62 -11.03 5.37
C VAL A 45 -16.89 -11.88 6.62
N LEU A 46 -17.14 -13.18 6.45
CA LEU A 46 -17.33 -14.11 7.57
C LEU A 46 -16.07 -14.22 8.44
N ASP A 47 -14.89 -14.32 7.81
CA ASP A 47 -13.61 -14.36 8.51
C ASP A 47 -13.34 -13.04 9.26
N LEU A 48 -13.68 -11.88 8.69
CA LEU A 48 -13.61 -10.59 9.38
C LEU A 48 -14.58 -10.51 10.56
N GLY A 49 -15.80 -11.04 10.41
CA GLY A 49 -16.77 -11.13 11.49
C GLY A 49 -16.32 -12.08 12.61
N ARG A 50 -15.57 -13.13 12.26
CA ARG A 50 -14.92 -14.01 13.23
C ARG A 50 -13.76 -13.29 13.95
N ILE A 51 -12.87 -12.63 13.22
CA ILE A 51 -11.77 -11.82 13.79
C ILE A 51 -12.31 -10.72 14.70
N ALA A 52 -13.42 -10.07 14.34
CA ALA A 52 -14.04 -9.04 15.17
C ALA A 52 -14.51 -9.58 16.53
N ARG A 53 -14.93 -10.86 16.58
CA ARG A 53 -15.38 -11.54 17.80
C ARG A 53 -14.21 -12.08 18.62
N GLU A 54 -13.22 -12.70 17.96
CA GLU A 54 -12.12 -13.43 18.60
C GLU A 54 -10.95 -12.50 18.98
N ASP A 55 -10.56 -11.56 18.12
CA ASP A 55 -9.41 -10.68 18.33
C ASP A 55 -9.72 -9.21 18.00
N LYS A 56 -10.14 -8.48 19.03
CA LYS A 56 -10.41 -7.03 18.95
C LYS A 56 -9.18 -6.20 18.59
N ARG A 57 -7.95 -6.68 18.87
CA ARG A 57 -6.71 -5.97 18.53
C ARG A 57 -6.45 -6.09 17.03
N LEU A 58 -6.56 -7.29 16.47
CA LEU A 58 -6.39 -7.53 15.05
C LEU A 58 -7.47 -6.80 14.24
N TYR A 59 -8.73 -6.87 14.68
CA TYR A 59 -9.82 -6.13 14.05
C TYR A 59 -9.58 -4.62 14.01
N ARG A 60 -9.10 -4.03 15.12
CA ARG A 60 -8.72 -2.60 15.16
C ARG A 60 -7.57 -2.26 14.21
N ALA A 61 -6.59 -3.16 14.06
CA ALA A 61 -5.51 -2.97 13.10
C ALA A 61 -6.03 -3.00 11.66
N CYS A 62 -6.96 -3.91 11.35
CA CYS A 62 -7.64 -3.97 10.05
C CYS A 62 -8.40 -2.67 9.75
N LEU A 63 -9.15 -2.12 10.72
CA LEU A 63 -9.83 -0.82 10.58
C LEU A 63 -8.84 0.33 10.35
N LEU A 64 -7.71 0.35 11.07
CA LEU A 64 -6.68 1.39 10.87
C LEU A 64 -6.03 1.27 9.49
N LYS A 65 -5.88 0.06 8.96
CA LYS A 65 -5.36 -0.16 7.61
C LYS A 65 -6.33 0.38 6.55
N GLU A 66 -7.63 0.11 6.65
CA GLU A 66 -8.61 0.65 5.69
C GLU A 66 -8.74 2.17 5.80
N ARG A 67 -8.75 2.74 7.01
CA ARG A 67 -8.74 4.20 7.18
C ARG A 67 -7.52 4.88 6.57
N LEU A 68 -6.38 4.19 6.48
CA LEU A 68 -5.22 4.70 5.78
C LEU A 68 -5.44 4.70 4.25
N ARG A 69 -6.16 3.72 3.72
CA ARG A 69 -6.51 3.66 2.30
C ARG A 69 -7.40 4.85 1.90
N ASP A 70 -8.30 5.28 2.78
CA ASP A 70 -9.13 6.47 2.56
C ASP A 70 -8.28 7.74 2.38
N VAL A 71 -7.16 7.86 3.10
CA VAL A 71 -6.22 9.00 2.93
C VAL A 71 -5.70 9.06 1.49
N PHE A 72 -5.35 7.92 0.90
CA PHE A 72 -4.80 7.86 -0.45
C PHE A 72 -5.87 7.94 -1.54
N LYS A 73 -7.14 7.68 -1.20
CA LYS A 73 -8.30 7.87 -2.10
C LYS A 73 -8.88 9.28 -2.04
N ALA A 74 -8.41 10.12 -1.12
CA ALA A 74 -8.93 11.47 -0.94
C ALA A 74 -8.69 12.33 -2.19
N THR A 75 -9.71 13.08 -2.59
CA THR A 75 -9.59 14.06 -3.68
C THR A 75 -9.09 15.39 -3.12
N GLY A 76 -7.80 15.67 -3.33
CA GLY A 76 -7.19 16.95 -2.96
C GLY A 76 -6.39 16.94 -1.66
N ALA A 77 -5.43 17.87 -1.58
CA ALA A 77 -4.46 17.93 -0.49
C ALA A 77 -5.08 18.23 0.89
N ALA A 78 -6.07 19.12 0.96
CA ALA A 78 -6.71 19.50 2.22
C ALA A 78 -7.45 18.31 2.86
N ALA A 79 -8.25 17.58 2.08
CA ALA A 79 -8.95 16.38 2.54
C ALA A 79 -7.97 15.27 2.96
N ALA A 80 -6.90 15.06 2.19
CA ALA A 80 -5.84 14.11 2.53
C ALA A 80 -5.15 14.46 3.85
N ALA A 81 -4.85 15.74 4.09
CA ALA A 81 -4.23 16.21 5.32
C ALA A 81 -5.10 15.94 6.55
N GLU A 82 -6.39 16.28 6.49
CA GLU A 82 -7.34 16.05 7.58
C GLU A 82 -7.50 14.55 7.92
N LEU A 83 -7.67 13.72 6.88
CA LEU A 83 -7.77 12.28 7.04
C LEU A 83 -6.47 11.69 7.62
N LEU A 84 -5.31 12.15 7.14
CA LEU A 84 -4.01 11.70 7.63
C LEU A 84 -3.78 12.09 9.10
N ASP A 85 -4.16 13.31 9.50
CA ASP A 85 -4.02 13.75 10.90
C ASP A 85 -4.97 13.03 11.84
N SER A 86 -6.20 12.78 11.41
CA SER A 86 -7.16 11.93 12.13
C SER A 86 -6.64 10.49 12.28
N TRP A 87 -6.04 9.95 11.22
CA TRP A 87 -5.43 8.63 11.22
C TRP A 87 -4.21 8.58 12.14
N LEU A 88 -3.28 9.54 12.05
CA LEU A 88 -2.07 9.63 12.88
C LEU A 88 -2.40 9.71 14.37
N ARG A 89 -3.45 10.46 14.75
CA ARG A 89 -3.97 10.51 16.12
C ARG A 89 -4.45 9.14 16.60
N SER A 90 -5.12 8.39 15.73
CA SER A 90 -5.66 7.06 16.05
C SER A 90 -4.56 5.99 16.09
N ALA A 91 -3.65 6.02 15.14
CA ALA A 91 -2.59 5.04 14.95
C ALA A 91 -1.51 5.12 16.03
N SER A 92 -1.17 6.33 16.52
CA SER A 92 -0.18 6.52 17.59
C SER A 92 -0.59 5.89 18.92
N ARG A 93 -1.90 5.80 19.19
CA ARG A 93 -2.49 5.19 20.39
C ARG A 93 -2.81 3.70 20.21
N SER A 94 -2.54 3.13 19.04
CA SER A 94 -2.81 1.72 18.78
C SER A 94 -1.86 0.81 19.56
N ARG A 95 -2.37 -0.35 19.99
CA ARG A 95 -1.58 -1.40 20.66
C ARG A 95 -0.83 -2.32 19.67
N ALA A 96 -1.01 -2.10 18.36
CA ALA A 96 -0.31 -2.84 17.31
C ALA A 96 1.02 -2.15 16.99
N ARG A 97 2.14 -2.83 17.25
CA ARG A 97 3.48 -2.29 17.08
C ARG A 97 3.73 -1.84 15.64
N GLU A 98 3.28 -2.64 14.69
CA GLU A 98 3.45 -2.45 13.25
C GLU A 98 2.76 -1.15 12.80
N ILE A 99 1.53 -0.90 13.26
CA ILE A 99 0.78 0.32 12.97
C ILE A 99 1.43 1.53 13.65
N LYS A 100 1.95 1.36 14.87
CA LYS A 100 2.66 2.44 15.58
C LYS A 100 3.92 2.86 14.85
N GLU A 101 4.73 1.91 14.38
CA GLU A 101 5.92 2.20 13.57
C GLU A 101 5.57 2.83 12.22
N LEU A 102 4.50 2.37 11.58
CA LEU A 102 3.97 3.02 10.38
C LEU A 102 3.55 4.46 10.66
N SER A 103 2.89 4.74 11.78
CA SER A 103 2.48 6.08 12.16
C SER A 103 3.67 7.03 12.36
N LYS A 104 4.79 6.55 12.92
CA LYS A 104 6.03 7.33 13.05
C LYS A 104 6.61 7.68 11.69
N LYS A 105 6.67 6.70 10.78
CA LYS A 105 7.14 6.92 9.39
C LYS A 105 6.24 7.89 8.64
N ALA A 106 4.93 7.69 8.69
CA ALA A 106 3.95 8.56 8.05
C ALA A 106 4.03 10.00 8.59
N ARG A 107 4.23 10.18 9.90
CA ARG A 107 4.43 11.51 10.50
C ARG A 107 5.67 12.23 9.96
N ARG A 108 6.80 11.52 9.80
CA ARG A 108 8.03 12.10 9.24
C ARG A 108 7.87 12.55 7.78
N HIS A 109 6.97 11.92 7.04
CA HIS A 109 6.73 12.21 5.62
C HIS A 109 5.35 12.83 5.37
N ARG A 110 4.72 13.43 6.39
CA ARG A 110 3.34 13.93 6.32
C ARG A 110 3.11 14.81 5.10
N ASP A 111 3.95 15.84 4.94
CA ASP A 111 3.74 16.83 3.88
C ASP A 111 4.02 16.24 2.49
N ALA A 112 4.95 15.28 2.40
CA ALA A 112 5.20 14.57 1.15
C ALA A 112 4.00 13.69 0.77
N ILE A 113 3.36 13.01 1.72
CA ILE A 113 2.15 12.22 1.50
C ILE A 113 1.00 13.11 1.04
N VAL A 114 0.76 14.23 1.74
CA VAL A 114 -0.30 15.19 1.39
C VAL A 114 -0.10 15.76 -0.02
N ARG A 115 1.13 16.15 -0.37
CA ARG A 115 1.44 16.63 -1.71
C ARG A 115 1.26 15.54 -2.77
N ALA A 116 1.69 14.31 -2.49
CA ALA A 116 1.56 13.20 -3.42
C ALA A 116 0.09 12.89 -3.73
N VAL A 117 -0.78 12.89 -2.72
CA VAL A 117 -2.23 12.71 -2.91
C VAL A 117 -2.84 13.91 -3.64
N GLY A 118 -2.46 15.14 -3.28
CA GLY A 118 -2.92 16.35 -3.98
C GLY A 118 -2.56 16.39 -5.47
N LEU A 119 -1.41 15.82 -5.84
CA LEU A 119 -0.94 15.70 -7.23
C LEU A 119 -1.46 14.43 -7.94
N GLY A 120 -2.25 13.59 -7.26
CA GLY A 120 -2.72 12.31 -7.81
C GLY A 120 -1.59 11.34 -8.17
N LEU A 121 -0.45 11.43 -7.49
CA LEU A 121 0.70 10.56 -7.76
C LEU A 121 0.41 9.15 -7.28
N SER A 122 0.23 8.23 -8.24
CA SER A 122 0.08 6.81 -7.96
C SER A 122 1.45 6.15 -7.75
N ASN A 123 1.47 5.05 -6.98
CA ASN A 123 2.68 4.25 -6.78
C ASN A 123 3.22 3.67 -8.11
N ALA A 124 2.36 3.55 -9.13
CA ALA A 124 2.71 3.00 -10.43
C ALA A 124 3.89 3.72 -11.09
N ARG A 125 4.01 5.06 -10.95
CA ARG A 125 5.15 5.80 -11.51
C ARG A 125 6.46 5.45 -10.81
N ALA A 126 6.45 5.37 -9.48
CA ALA A 126 7.63 5.00 -8.70
C ALA A 126 8.03 3.54 -8.95
N GLU A 127 7.05 2.64 -9.08
CA GLU A 127 7.27 1.23 -9.43
C GLU A 127 7.82 1.08 -10.85
N ALA A 128 7.31 1.82 -11.83
CA ALA A 128 7.80 1.80 -13.20
C ALA A 128 9.29 2.19 -13.26
N VAL A 129 9.68 3.26 -12.57
CA VAL A 129 11.09 3.68 -12.47
C VAL A 129 11.92 2.60 -11.77
N SER A 130 11.45 2.07 -10.64
CA SER A 130 12.15 1.01 -9.90
C SER A 130 12.36 -0.25 -10.74
N ASN A 131 11.36 -0.63 -11.54
CA ASN A 131 11.45 -1.76 -12.45
C ASN A 131 12.43 -1.47 -13.60
N LYS A 132 12.44 -0.25 -14.15
CA LYS A 132 13.42 0.17 -15.17
C LYS A 132 14.86 0.09 -14.63
N ILE A 133 15.09 0.48 -13.38
CA ILE A 133 16.39 0.36 -12.70
C ILE A 133 16.77 -1.12 -12.54
N LYS A 134 15.86 -1.96 -12.01
CA LYS A 134 16.12 -3.41 -11.84
C LYS A 134 16.47 -4.08 -13.17
N LEU A 135 15.75 -3.75 -14.24
CA LEU A 135 16.04 -4.24 -15.59
C LEU A 135 17.42 -3.78 -16.07
N THR A 136 17.76 -2.51 -15.85
CA THR A 136 19.08 -1.96 -16.21
C THR A 136 20.21 -2.70 -15.48
N VAL A 137 20.04 -2.98 -14.18
CA VAL A 137 21.00 -3.76 -13.40
C VAL A 137 21.15 -5.19 -13.96
N ARG A 138 20.04 -5.85 -14.29
CA ARG A 138 20.04 -7.22 -14.83
C ARG A 138 20.74 -7.31 -16.19
N MET A 139 20.51 -6.36 -17.08
CA MET A 139 21.13 -6.33 -18.41
C MET A 139 22.61 -5.95 -18.38
N GLY A 140 23.07 -5.27 -17.33
CA GLY A 140 24.46 -4.85 -17.21
C GLY A 140 25.45 -5.98 -16.89
N TYR A 141 24.96 -7.17 -16.50
CA TYR A 141 25.78 -8.34 -16.11
C TYR A 141 26.89 -8.07 -15.07
N GLY A 142 26.79 -6.95 -14.33
CA GLY A 142 27.77 -6.49 -13.35
C GLY A 142 28.39 -5.15 -13.76
N PHE A 143 28.41 -4.20 -12.83
CA PHE A 143 29.08 -2.92 -13.02
C PHE A 143 30.38 -2.91 -12.21
N ARG A 144 31.47 -2.50 -12.86
CA ARG A 144 32.80 -2.40 -12.21
C ARG A 144 32.86 -1.26 -11.17
N ASN A 145 32.03 -0.22 -11.35
CA ASN A 145 31.84 0.88 -10.43
C ASN A 145 30.34 1.25 -10.34
N VAL A 146 29.87 1.63 -9.16
CA VAL A 146 28.50 2.14 -8.90
C VAL A 146 28.23 3.42 -9.70
N ASP A 147 29.23 4.26 -9.93
CA ASP A 147 29.06 5.49 -10.72
C ASP A 147 28.59 5.20 -12.15
N ASN A 148 29.08 4.13 -12.77
CA ASN A 148 28.67 3.70 -14.11
C ASN A 148 27.21 3.23 -14.12
N LEU A 149 26.76 2.56 -13.05
CA LEU A 149 25.36 2.20 -12.89
C LEU A 149 24.48 3.45 -12.74
N ILE A 150 24.90 4.41 -11.91
CA ILE A 150 24.15 5.66 -11.71
C ILE A 150 24.04 6.43 -13.02
N ALA A 151 25.14 6.60 -13.76
CA ALA A 151 25.16 7.28 -15.05
C ALA A 151 24.20 6.62 -16.05
N LEU A 152 24.21 5.29 -16.16
CA LEU A 152 23.32 4.55 -17.05
C LEU A 152 21.85 4.63 -16.61
N VAL A 153 21.58 4.59 -15.30
CA VAL A 153 20.23 4.78 -14.76
C VAL A 153 19.72 6.18 -15.05
N MET A 154 20.54 7.21 -14.85
CA MET A 154 20.19 8.59 -15.19
C MET A 154 19.90 8.69 -16.69
N LEU A 155 20.77 8.16 -17.55
CA LEU A 155 20.56 8.13 -19.01
C LEU A 155 19.24 7.45 -19.40
N ARG A 156 18.95 6.29 -18.83
CA ARG A 156 17.78 5.47 -19.18
C ARG A 156 16.50 6.05 -18.59
N CYS A 157 16.52 6.60 -17.38
CA CYS A 157 15.33 7.07 -16.68
C CYS A 157 15.04 8.54 -16.94
N SER A 158 16.04 9.34 -17.31
CA SER A 158 15.84 10.68 -17.84
C SER A 158 15.30 10.54 -19.26
N ASN A 159 14.20 11.23 -19.57
CA ASN A 159 13.66 11.27 -20.93
C ASN A 159 14.46 12.29 -21.77
N LEU A 160 15.79 12.27 -21.66
CA LEU A 160 16.63 13.21 -22.40
C LEU A 160 16.63 12.82 -23.88
N PRO A 161 16.35 13.76 -24.80
CA PRO A 161 16.63 13.56 -26.20
C PRO A 161 18.15 13.53 -26.36
N ILE A 162 18.69 12.38 -26.76
CA ILE A 162 20.12 12.22 -27.00
C ILE A 162 20.27 11.87 -28.47
N GLU A 163 20.89 12.78 -29.20
CA GLU A 163 21.30 12.55 -30.57
C GLU A 163 22.58 11.71 -30.53
N LEU A 164 22.50 10.48 -31.03
CA LEU A 164 23.67 9.62 -31.16
C LEU A 164 24.47 10.08 -32.38
N PRO A 165 25.77 10.39 -32.24
CA PRO A 165 26.59 10.78 -33.37
C PRO A 165 26.64 9.63 -34.39
N GLY A 166 26.34 9.95 -35.66
CA GLY A 166 26.38 8.99 -36.78
C GLY A 166 25.04 8.39 -37.21
N ARG A 167 23.90 8.89 -36.71
CA ARG A 167 22.57 8.58 -37.23
C ARG A 167 21.96 9.85 -37.85
N LEU A 168 22.22 10.05 -39.14
CA LEU A 168 21.42 10.90 -40.04
C LEU A 168 20.46 10.00 -40.81
#